data_AF-A0A7I8X434-F1
#
_entry.id   AF-A0A7I8X434-F1
#
_cell.length_a   1.000
_cell.length_b   1.000
_cell.length_c   1.000
_cell.angle_alpha   90.00
_cell.angle_beta   90.00
_cell.angle_gamma   90.00
#
_symmetry.space_group_name_H-M   'P 1'
#
loop_
_entity.id
_entity.type
_entity.pdbx_description
1 polymer ?
#
loop_
_entity_poly.entity_id
_entity_poly.type
_entity_poly.pdbx_seq_one_letter_code
_entity_poly.pdbx_strand_id
1 'polypeptide(L)'
;MATPSSVTFHSAPTADNPFAWDIPDSNGNFPTSPYDELEVLNWYTSIHYAVTISVGAILVPCMIYMVLFHTTGALLPYKKLLLVCSMSDFFFWLLDSCGQLKVRMIDGVFVGTVTGPAKLLPRWGQLLAASLGVSLVCFTNATLPAQSFYRYYALTRGKTCDKLKTTLILAFPFVVNIVPFVLLYISFFESPKVRPGYNYATLWFKEYPLPLLLILDTRSSWDMAFIATAGLQITFGYLATVYFSYKTWRQLCVYADKYSPKTKVLQAQLARFLFFQVMIQLTTSIVPASLLAASALLRIDGGISTTVSVTLASWIPILNSLLTITAIVPYRRVLKGWLCHVLHNAKILSTVPSTVVPVNSKNG
;
A
#
# COMPACT_ATOMS: atom_id res chain seq x y z
N MET A 1 -3.91 -28.22 -21.50
CA MET A 1 -2.79 -27.44 -22.07
C MET A 1 -3.40 -26.45 -23.05
N ALA A 2 -3.53 -25.18 -22.65
CA ALA A 2 -3.96 -24.14 -23.56
C ALA A 2 -2.80 -23.83 -24.51
N THR A 3 -3.05 -23.87 -25.83
CA THR A 3 -2.13 -23.36 -26.84
C THR A 3 -1.74 -21.92 -26.51
N PRO A 4 -0.46 -21.53 -26.61
CA PRO A 4 -0.09 -20.13 -26.43
C PRO A 4 -0.80 -19.34 -27.53
N SER A 5 -1.70 -18.46 -27.13
CA SER A 5 -2.30 -17.46 -28.02
C SER A 5 -1.18 -16.79 -28.80
N SER A 6 -1.29 -16.75 -30.13
CA SER A 6 -0.38 -16.04 -31.02
C SER A 6 -0.04 -14.67 -30.43
N VAL A 7 1.24 -14.37 -30.26
CA VAL A 7 1.68 -13.06 -29.76
C VAL A 7 1.27 -12.00 -30.78
N THR A 8 0.31 -11.16 -30.43
CA THR A 8 -0.15 -10.07 -31.28
C THR A 8 0.69 -8.84 -31.00
N PHE A 9 1.46 -8.43 -32.00
CA PHE A 9 2.24 -7.18 -31.96
C PHE A 9 1.44 -6.05 -32.59
N HIS A 10 1.56 -4.86 -32.03
CA HIS A 10 0.91 -3.65 -32.53
C HIS A 10 1.98 -2.64 -32.93
N SER A 11 2.21 -2.46 -34.23
CA SER A 11 3.15 -1.45 -34.75
C SER A 11 2.57 -0.03 -34.83
N ALA A 12 1.33 0.16 -34.35
CA ALA A 12 0.59 1.41 -34.38
C ALA A 12 -0.30 1.53 -33.13
N PRO A 13 -0.76 2.75 -32.78
CA PRO A 13 -1.68 2.97 -31.68
C PRO A 13 -2.93 2.09 -31.74
N THR A 14 -3.37 1.59 -30.59
CA THR A 14 -4.63 0.84 -30.44
C THR A 14 -5.60 1.56 -29.51
N ALA A 15 -6.86 1.10 -29.46
CA ALA A 15 -7.83 1.67 -28.52
C ALA A 15 -7.39 1.49 -27.04
N ASP A 16 -6.77 0.35 -26.73
CA ASP A 16 -6.28 0.00 -25.40
C ASP A 16 -4.93 0.66 -25.07
N ASN A 17 -4.12 0.98 -26.08
CA ASN A 17 -2.84 1.66 -25.91
C ASN A 17 -2.64 2.74 -27.01
N PRO A 18 -3.31 3.90 -26.92
CA PRO A 18 -3.29 4.89 -28.00
C PRO A 18 -2.02 5.74 -28.04
N PHE A 19 -1.17 5.64 -27.03
CA PHE A 19 0.04 6.46 -26.88
C PHE A 19 1.33 5.62 -26.86
N ALA A 20 1.21 4.29 -26.99
CA ALA A 20 2.36 3.42 -27.04
C ALA A 20 2.09 2.19 -27.91
N TRP A 21 3.09 1.78 -28.69
CA TRP A 21 3.00 0.65 -29.60
C TRP A 21 4.36 -0.05 -29.71
N ASP A 22 4.35 -1.34 -30.07
CA ASP A 22 5.55 -2.17 -30.15
C ASP A 22 6.59 -1.58 -31.12
N ILE A 23 7.85 -1.62 -30.71
CA ILE A 23 8.99 -1.11 -31.50
C ILE A 23 9.75 -2.31 -32.06
N PRO A 24 9.96 -2.39 -33.39
CA PRO A 24 10.76 -3.47 -33.98
C PRO A 24 12.23 -3.39 -33.52
N ASP A 25 12.94 -4.51 -33.62
CA ASP A 25 14.36 -4.57 -33.33
C ASP A 25 15.20 -3.74 -34.33
N SER A 26 16.52 -3.69 -34.12
CA SER A 26 17.44 -2.96 -35.01
C SER A 26 17.41 -3.44 -36.47
N ASN A 27 16.89 -4.64 -36.71
CA ASN A 27 16.76 -5.24 -38.04
C ASN A 27 15.36 -5.07 -38.62
N GLY A 28 14.46 -4.33 -37.95
CA GLY A 28 13.09 -4.08 -38.37
C GLY A 28 12.12 -5.23 -38.08
N ASN A 29 12.54 -6.25 -37.33
CA ASN A 29 11.74 -7.44 -37.04
C ASN A 29 11.16 -7.39 -35.62
N PHE A 30 9.99 -7.99 -35.43
CA PHE A 30 9.48 -8.26 -34.08
C PHE A 30 10.07 -9.58 -33.56
N PRO A 31 10.35 -9.68 -32.24
CA PRO A 31 10.80 -10.94 -31.65
C PRO A 31 9.82 -12.08 -31.93
N THR A 32 10.34 -13.26 -32.25
CA THR A 32 9.51 -14.46 -32.50
C THR A 32 8.94 -15.07 -31.21
N SER A 33 9.43 -14.65 -30.05
CA SER A 33 9.01 -15.09 -28.73
C SER A 33 8.92 -13.89 -27.78
N PRO A 34 8.08 -13.98 -26.72
CA PRO A 34 8.04 -12.95 -25.68
C PRO A 34 9.45 -12.70 -25.12
N TYR A 35 9.83 -11.44 -25.03
CA TYR A 35 11.11 -11.01 -24.48
C TYR A 35 10.84 -9.99 -23.39
N ASP A 36 11.52 -10.16 -22.25
CA ASP A 36 11.48 -9.19 -21.17
C ASP A 36 12.91 -8.93 -20.68
N GLU A 37 13.40 -7.71 -20.91
CA GLU A 37 14.71 -7.25 -20.45
C GLU A 37 14.86 -7.27 -18.91
N LEU A 38 13.75 -7.44 -18.18
CA LEU A 38 13.69 -7.32 -16.74
C LEU A 38 13.33 -8.61 -16.00
N GLU A 39 13.79 -9.77 -16.45
CA GLU A 39 13.55 -11.03 -15.72
C GLU A 39 13.85 -10.93 -14.21
N VAL A 40 14.94 -10.25 -13.83
CA VAL A 40 15.32 -10.03 -12.42
C VAL A 40 14.34 -9.13 -11.68
N LEU A 41 13.86 -8.03 -12.30
CA LEU A 41 12.90 -7.14 -11.64
C LEU A 41 11.54 -7.81 -11.52
N ASN A 42 11.11 -8.57 -12.53
CA ASN A 42 9.87 -9.35 -12.47
C ASN A 42 9.93 -10.42 -11.38
N TRP A 43 11.07 -11.08 -11.22
CA TRP A 43 11.29 -12.02 -10.13
C TRP A 43 11.20 -11.32 -8.77
N TYR A 44 11.86 -10.17 -8.62
CA TYR A 44 11.78 -9.35 -7.40
C TYR A 44 10.34 -8.92 -7.10
N THR A 45 9.62 -8.34 -8.06
CA THR A 45 8.24 -7.87 -7.86
C THR A 45 7.29 -9.03 -7.57
N SER A 46 7.48 -10.18 -8.23
CA SER A 46 6.69 -11.39 -7.99
C SER A 46 6.88 -11.91 -6.57
N ILE A 47 8.12 -12.02 -6.10
CA ILE A 47 8.40 -12.43 -4.71
C ILE A 47 7.86 -11.40 -3.72
N HIS A 48 8.12 -10.12 -3.98
CA HIS A 48 7.63 -9.04 -3.15
C HIS A 48 6.11 -9.13 -2.97
N TYR A 49 5.35 -9.19 -4.07
CA TYR A 49 3.90 -9.27 -4.01
C TYR A 49 3.41 -10.60 -3.44
N ALA A 50 4.07 -11.73 -3.71
CA ALA A 50 3.73 -13.00 -3.07
C ALA A 50 3.85 -12.91 -1.53
N VAL A 51 4.92 -12.27 -1.04
CA VAL A 51 5.14 -12.04 0.39
C VAL A 51 4.11 -11.08 0.96
N THR A 52 3.89 -9.91 0.34
CA THR A 52 2.97 -8.90 0.88
C THR A 52 1.51 -9.38 0.84
N ILE A 53 1.11 -10.11 -0.20
CA ILE A 53 -0.21 -10.75 -0.28
C ILE A 53 -0.37 -11.78 0.83
N SER A 54 0.59 -12.70 0.98
CA SER A 54 0.51 -13.79 1.96
C SER A 54 0.50 -13.27 3.39
N VAL A 55 1.42 -12.37 3.72
CA VAL A 55 1.53 -11.79 5.07
C VAL A 55 0.35 -10.87 5.35
N GLY A 56 -0.07 -10.06 4.38
CA GLY A 56 -1.22 -9.16 4.51
C GLY A 56 -2.56 -9.91 4.67
N ALA A 57 -2.76 -11.02 3.94
CA ALA A 57 -3.93 -11.88 4.08
C ALA A 57 -4.11 -12.47 5.48
N ILE A 58 -3.01 -12.58 6.23
CA ILE A 58 -3.03 -13.04 7.63
C ILE A 58 -3.18 -11.84 8.57
N LEU A 59 -2.27 -10.87 8.50
CA LEU A 59 -2.15 -9.82 9.51
C LEU A 59 -3.29 -8.81 9.46
N VAL A 60 -3.74 -8.41 8.26
CA VAL A 60 -4.74 -7.34 8.12
C VAL A 60 -6.12 -7.82 8.57
N PRO A 61 -6.63 -8.99 8.13
CA PRO A 61 -7.87 -9.54 8.69
C PRO A 61 -7.75 -9.89 10.18
N CYS A 62 -6.59 -10.37 10.64
CA CYS A 62 -6.35 -10.61 12.06
C CYS A 62 -6.48 -9.31 12.88
N MET A 63 -5.94 -8.19 12.38
CA MET A 63 -6.11 -6.89 13.03
C MET A 63 -7.59 -6.51 13.13
N ILE A 64 -8.36 -6.64 12.05
CA ILE A 64 -9.81 -6.36 12.06
C ILE A 64 -10.52 -7.22 13.12
N TYR A 65 -10.25 -8.53 13.13
CA TYR A 65 -10.81 -9.45 14.11
C TYR A 65 -10.49 -9.02 15.55
N MET A 66 -9.23 -8.70 15.84
CA MET A 66 -8.78 -8.22 17.15
C MET A 66 -9.50 -6.93 17.56
N VAL A 67 -9.68 -6.00 16.62
CA VAL A 67 -10.39 -4.74 16.88
C VAL A 67 -11.86 -4.99 17.20
N LEU A 68 -12.53 -5.86 16.45
CA LEU A 68 -13.95 -6.15 16.62
C LEU A 68 -14.25 -6.90 17.92
N PHE A 69 -13.48 -7.92 18.27
CA PHE A 69 -13.81 -8.85 19.35
C PHE A 69 -12.97 -8.69 20.60
N HIS A 70 -11.76 -8.11 20.52
CA HIS A 70 -10.82 -8.08 21.63
C HIS A 70 -10.46 -6.67 22.13
N THR A 71 -11.09 -5.62 21.59
CA THR A 71 -10.96 -4.25 22.13
C THR A 71 -11.79 -4.11 23.40
N THR A 72 -11.14 -4.16 24.56
CA THR A 72 -11.80 -4.15 25.87
C THR A 72 -11.21 -3.10 26.83
N GLY A 73 -11.93 -2.83 27.91
CA GLY A 73 -11.48 -1.94 28.99
C GLY A 73 -11.21 -0.50 28.52
N ALA A 74 -10.06 0.05 28.92
CA ALA A 74 -9.68 1.43 28.63
C ALA A 74 -9.47 1.75 27.14
N LEU A 75 -9.42 0.73 26.26
CA LEU A 75 -9.29 0.89 24.81
C LEU A 75 -10.63 0.99 24.08
N LEU A 76 -11.75 0.64 24.73
CA LEU A 76 -13.08 0.64 24.10
C LEU A 76 -13.45 1.98 23.44
N PRO A 77 -13.12 3.16 24.02
CA PRO A 77 -13.41 4.44 23.37
C PRO A 77 -12.66 4.65 22.05
N TYR A 78 -11.52 3.98 21.86
CA TYR A 78 -10.69 4.05 20.64
C TYR A 78 -11.09 3.02 19.58
N LYS A 79 -12.03 2.11 19.87
CA LYS A 79 -12.43 1.01 18.99
C LYS A 79 -12.81 1.48 17.58
N LYS A 80 -13.59 2.56 17.47
CA LYS A 80 -14.04 3.10 16.17
C LYS A 80 -12.88 3.61 15.33
N LEU A 81 -11.93 4.29 15.95
CA LEU A 81 -10.73 4.79 15.28
C LEU A 81 -9.87 3.63 14.76
N LEU A 82 -9.63 2.64 15.62
CA LEU A 82 -8.87 1.44 15.25
C LEU A 82 -9.56 0.68 14.12
N LEU A 83 -10.90 0.62 14.13
CA LEU A 83 -11.67 -0.06 13.09
C LEU A 83 -11.49 0.64 11.75
N VAL A 84 -11.64 1.97 11.68
CA VAL A 84 -11.42 2.71 10.43
C VAL A 84 -10.00 2.50 9.93
N CYS A 85 -8.98 2.59 10.80
CA CYS A 85 -7.60 2.30 10.41
C CYS A 85 -7.45 0.90 9.79
N SER A 86 -7.95 -0.13 10.49
CA SER A 86 -7.84 -1.51 10.00
C SER A 86 -8.61 -1.76 8.70
N MET A 87 -9.75 -1.08 8.50
CA MET A 87 -10.51 -1.15 7.25
C MET A 87 -9.77 -0.45 6.11
N SER A 88 -9.15 0.70 6.37
CA SER A 88 -8.33 1.41 5.39
C SER A 88 -7.11 0.59 4.99
N ASP A 89 -6.40 -0.01 5.95
CA ASP A 89 -5.29 -0.91 5.69
C ASP A 89 -5.75 -2.15 4.86
N PHE A 90 -6.95 -2.68 5.13
CA PHE A 90 -7.54 -3.77 4.34
C PHE A 90 -7.83 -3.37 2.90
N PHE A 91 -8.48 -2.23 2.67
CA PHE A 91 -8.76 -1.77 1.31
C PHE A 91 -7.48 -1.41 0.56
N PHE A 92 -6.49 -0.82 1.24
CA PHE A 92 -5.17 -0.58 0.68
C PHE A 92 -4.55 -1.89 0.22
N TRP A 93 -4.42 -2.86 1.15
CA TRP A 93 -3.81 -4.15 0.86
C TRP A 93 -4.53 -4.87 -0.29
N LEU A 94 -5.86 -4.88 -0.30
CA LEU A 94 -6.65 -5.53 -1.34
C LEU A 94 -6.42 -4.88 -2.71
N LEU A 95 -6.50 -3.55 -2.80
CA LEU A 95 -6.36 -2.85 -4.08
C LEU A 95 -4.93 -2.88 -4.61
N ASP A 96 -3.93 -2.78 -3.73
CA ASP A 96 -2.52 -2.95 -4.11
C ASP A 96 -2.23 -4.38 -4.59
N SER A 97 -2.79 -5.40 -3.92
CA SER A 97 -2.69 -6.81 -4.33
C SER A 97 -3.34 -7.08 -5.69
N CYS A 98 -4.43 -6.36 -5.99
CA CYS A 98 -5.10 -6.43 -7.29
C CYS A 98 -4.34 -5.67 -8.39
N GLY A 99 -3.70 -4.53 -8.06
CA GLY A 99 -3.04 -3.65 -9.01
C GLY A 99 -1.63 -4.11 -9.38
N GLN A 100 -0.78 -4.39 -8.39
CA GLN A 100 0.64 -4.74 -8.55
C GLN A 100 1.35 -3.85 -9.60
N LEU A 101 1.61 -2.60 -9.23
CA LEU A 101 2.14 -1.60 -10.15
C LEU A 101 3.64 -1.80 -10.41
N LYS A 102 4.02 -1.90 -11.69
CA LYS A 102 5.41 -1.82 -12.18
C LYS A 102 5.58 -0.46 -12.84
N VAL A 103 6.58 0.32 -12.43
CA VAL A 103 6.73 1.73 -12.87
C VAL A 103 8.19 2.06 -13.16
N ARG A 104 8.42 2.74 -14.27
CA ARG A 104 9.71 3.30 -14.69
C ARG A 104 9.61 4.81 -14.77
N MET A 105 10.70 5.49 -14.44
CA MET A 105 10.82 6.93 -14.66
C MET A 105 11.99 7.22 -15.59
N ILE A 106 11.74 7.97 -16.66
CA ILE A 106 12.75 8.49 -17.58
C ILE A 106 12.32 9.89 -18.03
N ASP A 107 13.24 10.87 -18.06
CA ASP A 107 12.98 12.21 -18.60
C ASP A 107 11.73 12.91 -18.00
N GLY A 108 11.51 12.69 -16.69
CA GLY A 108 10.33 13.23 -15.99
C GLY A 108 9.00 12.63 -16.46
N VAL A 109 9.02 11.46 -17.08
CA VAL A 109 7.84 10.67 -17.44
C VAL A 109 7.79 9.42 -16.58
N PHE A 110 6.70 9.23 -15.83
CA PHE A 110 6.37 7.93 -15.27
C PHE A 110 5.64 7.12 -16.32
N VAL A 111 6.20 5.97 -16.66
CA VAL A 111 5.54 4.95 -17.46
C VAL A 111 5.31 3.77 -16.54
N GLY A 112 4.12 3.22 -16.49
CA GLY A 112 3.82 2.09 -15.61
C GLY A 112 2.84 1.12 -16.22
N THR A 113 2.67 -0.03 -15.57
CA THR A 113 1.68 -1.02 -15.96
C THR A 113 1.15 -1.75 -14.73
N VAL A 114 -0.05 -2.31 -14.87
CA VAL A 114 -0.74 -3.12 -13.87
C VAL A 114 -0.41 -4.58 -14.16
N THR A 115 0.19 -5.29 -13.21
CA THR A 115 0.60 -6.70 -13.40
C THR A 115 -0.27 -7.69 -12.64
N GLY A 116 -1.06 -7.22 -11.68
CA GLY A 116 -1.94 -8.06 -10.87
C GLY A 116 -3.24 -8.44 -11.59
N PRO A 117 -4.21 -9.02 -10.85
CA PRO A 117 -5.54 -9.36 -11.37
C PRO A 117 -6.24 -8.24 -12.15
N ALA A 118 -6.00 -6.98 -11.80
CA ALA A 118 -6.58 -5.84 -12.50
C ALA A 118 -6.10 -5.70 -13.96
N LYS A 119 -4.99 -6.36 -14.36
CA LYS A 119 -4.52 -6.42 -15.77
C LYS A 119 -5.57 -7.01 -16.72
N LEU A 120 -6.47 -7.85 -16.21
CA LEU A 120 -7.55 -8.47 -17.00
C LEU A 120 -8.70 -7.49 -17.30
N LEU A 121 -8.71 -6.32 -16.67
CA LEU A 121 -9.71 -5.30 -16.94
C LEU A 121 -9.40 -4.58 -18.26
N PRO A 122 -10.44 -4.04 -18.94
CA PRO A 122 -10.22 -3.12 -20.05
C PRO A 122 -9.46 -1.87 -19.57
N ARG A 123 -8.91 -1.10 -20.50
CA ARG A 123 -8.09 0.09 -20.21
C ARG A 123 -8.66 0.98 -19.10
N TRP A 124 -9.92 1.39 -19.21
CA TRP A 124 -10.55 2.28 -18.22
C TRP A 124 -10.54 1.69 -16.81
N GLY A 125 -10.69 0.36 -16.68
CA GLY A 125 -10.65 -0.35 -15.41
C GLY A 125 -9.24 -0.42 -14.83
N GLN A 126 -8.22 -0.59 -15.68
CA GLN A 126 -6.82 -0.52 -15.26
C GLN A 126 -6.43 0.89 -14.80
N LEU A 127 -6.85 1.94 -15.53
CA LEU A 127 -6.65 3.34 -15.12
C LEU A 127 -7.29 3.60 -13.75
N LEU A 128 -8.54 3.18 -13.57
CA LEU A 128 -9.27 3.33 -12.31
C LEU A 128 -8.57 2.58 -11.17
N ALA A 129 -8.16 1.32 -11.38
CA ALA A 129 -7.47 0.53 -10.38
C ALA A 129 -6.13 1.17 -9.97
N ALA A 130 -5.35 1.66 -10.93
CA ALA A 130 -4.10 2.36 -10.66
C ALA A 130 -4.34 3.68 -9.91
N SER A 131 -5.32 4.48 -10.33
CA SER A 131 -5.69 5.73 -9.65
C SER A 131 -6.14 5.47 -8.21
N LEU A 132 -6.96 4.45 -7.98
CA LEU A 132 -7.39 4.05 -6.65
C LEU A 132 -6.19 3.60 -5.80
N GLY A 133 -5.33 2.71 -6.32
CA GLY A 133 -4.16 2.20 -5.61
C GLY A 133 -3.20 3.32 -5.18
N VAL A 134 -2.85 4.23 -6.08
CA VAL A 134 -1.96 5.36 -5.75
C VAL A 134 -2.64 6.35 -4.82
N SER A 135 -3.92 6.65 -5.02
CA SER A 135 -4.65 7.57 -4.13
C SER A 135 -4.80 7.01 -2.71
N LEU A 136 -4.81 5.68 -2.51
CA LEU A 136 -4.82 5.09 -1.18
C LEU A 136 -3.53 5.41 -0.38
N VAL A 137 -2.40 5.63 -1.05
CA VAL A 137 -1.18 6.14 -0.39
C VAL A 137 -1.44 7.53 0.19
N CYS A 138 -2.07 8.42 -0.59
CA CYS A 138 -2.46 9.76 -0.14
C CYS A 138 -3.49 9.69 1.00
N PHE A 139 -4.48 8.79 0.89
CA PHE A 139 -5.49 8.54 1.90
C PHE A 139 -4.88 8.10 3.24
N THR A 140 -3.93 7.15 3.21
CA THR A 140 -3.25 6.69 4.43
C THR A 140 -2.48 7.83 5.09
N ASN A 141 -1.77 8.65 4.31
CA ASN A 141 -1.07 9.84 4.81
C ASN A 141 -2.03 10.88 5.44
N ALA A 142 -3.25 11.03 4.91
CA ALA A 142 -4.27 11.91 5.48
C ALA A 142 -4.94 11.33 6.74
N THR A 143 -4.96 10.00 6.89
CA THR A 143 -5.58 9.33 8.03
C THR A 143 -4.73 9.43 9.31
N LEU A 144 -3.40 9.42 9.18
CA LEU A 144 -2.47 9.54 10.32
C LEU A 144 -2.63 10.79 11.19
N PRO A 145 -2.73 12.02 10.63
CA PRO A 145 -2.93 13.20 11.46
C PRO A 145 -4.29 13.19 12.15
N ALA A 146 -5.33 12.65 11.49
CA ALA A 146 -6.66 12.47 12.09
C ALA A 146 -6.59 11.53 13.31
N GLN A 147 -5.86 10.42 13.20
CA GLN A 147 -5.62 9.50 14.33
C GLN A 147 -4.82 10.15 15.47
N SER A 148 -3.75 10.86 15.11
CA SER A 148 -2.87 11.53 16.08
C SER A 148 -3.61 12.63 16.83
N PHE A 149 -4.44 13.41 16.13
CA PHE A 149 -5.32 14.42 16.71
C PHE A 149 -6.35 13.80 17.65
N TYR A 150 -7.02 12.71 17.24
CA TYR A 150 -8.01 12.04 18.08
C TYR A 150 -7.40 11.56 19.40
N ARG A 151 -6.19 10.96 19.35
CA ARG A 151 -5.45 10.51 20.54
C ARG A 151 -5.04 11.69 21.42
N TYR A 152 -4.52 12.75 20.83
CA TYR A 152 -4.20 13.99 21.55
C TYR A 152 -5.44 14.57 22.26
N TYR A 153 -6.58 14.65 21.57
CA TYR A 153 -7.83 15.14 22.14
C TYR A 153 -8.29 14.28 23.33
N ALA A 154 -8.30 12.96 23.15
CA ALA A 154 -8.71 12.03 24.20
C ALA A 154 -7.82 12.12 25.44
N LEU A 155 -6.51 12.33 25.24
CA LEU A 155 -5.55 12.54 26.33
C LEU A 155 -5.80 13.84 27.09
N THR A 156 -5.85 14.95 26.36
CA THR A 156 -5.91 16.31 26.92
C THR A 156 -7.20 16.56 27.70
N ARG A 157 -8.32 15.95 27.27
CA ARG A 157 -9.65 16.19 27.84
C ARG A 157 -10.12 15.10 28.78
N GLY A 158 -9.37 13.98 28.89
CA GLY A 158 -9.78 12.82 29.67
C GLY A 158 -11.07 12.15 29.16
N LYS A 159 -11.55 12.52 27.96
CA LYS A 159 -12.75 12.02 27.31
C LYS A 159 -12.54 11.98 25.81
N THR A 160 -13.14 10.99 25.14
CA THR A 160 -13.12 10.92 23.68
C THR A 160 -13.95 12.04 23.05
N CYS A 161 -13.69 12.30 21.77
CA CYS A 161 -14.54 13.19 20.97
C CYS A 161 -16.00 12.71 21.00
N ASP A 162 -16.93 13.66 20.88
CA ASP A 162 -18.34 13.34 20.64
C ASP A 162 -18.52 12.59 19.30
N LYS A 163 -19.71 12.04 19.09
CA LYS A 163 -20.00 11.23 17.88
C LYS A 163 -19.76 12.05 16.60
N LEU A 164 -20.22 13.30 16.57
CA LEU A 164 -20.10 14.16 15.40
C LEU A 164 -18.64 14.48 15.07
N LYS A 165 -17.86 14.96 16.05
CA LYS A 165 -16.43 15.23 15.86
C LYS A 165 -15.67 13.99 15.44
N THR A 166 -15.97 12.84 16.04
CA THR A 166 -15.36 11.57 15.63
C THR A 166 -15.68 11.26 14.17
N THR A 167 -16.94 11.38 13.75
CA THR A 167 -17.33 11.18 12.34
C THR A 167 -16.63 12.17 11.41
N LEU A 168 -16.56 13.45 11.76
CA LEU A 168 -15.89 14.47 10.94
C LEU A 168 -14.39 14.21 10.79
N ILE A 169 -13.71 13.85 11.89
CA ILE A 169 -12.29 13.48 11.87
C ILE A 169 -12.06 12.26 10.96
N LEU A 170 -12.96 11.28 10.99
CA LEU A 170 -12.86 10.07 10.16
C LEU A 170 -13.27 10.30 8.71
N ALA A 171 -14.14 11.28 8.43
CA ALA A 171 -14.56 11.64 7.07
C ALA A 171 -13.51 12.51 6.35
N PHE A 172 -12.72 13.29 7.10
CA PHE A 172 -11.73 14.22 6.54
C PHE A 172 -10.76 13.55 5.54
N PRO A 173 -10.13 12.39 5.83
CA PRO A 173 -9.25 11.71 4.88
C PRO A 173 -9.94 11.35 3.56
N PHE A 174 -11.22 10.97 3.60
CA PHE A 174 -11.98 10.66 2.38
C PHE A 174 -12.16 11.90 1.51
N VAL A 175 -12.54 13.02 2.11
CA VAL A 175 -12.80 14.27 1.39
C VAL A 175 -11.53 14.79 0.74
N VAL A 176 -10.43 14.86 1.49
CA VAL A 176 -9.16 15.40 0.93
C VAL A 176 -8.59 14.49 -0.15
N ASN A 177 -8.84 13.17 -0.08
CA ASN A 177 -8.33 12.23 -1.07
C ASN A 177 -9.07 12.24 -2.41
N ILE A 178 -10.24 12.87 -2.50
CA ILE A 178 -10.97 13.01 -3.78
C ILE A 178 -10.11 13.77 -4.79
N VAL A 179 -9.42 14.82 -4.36
CA VAL A 179 -8.62 15.68 -5.24
C VAL A 179 -7.47 14.92 -5.92
N PRO A 180 -6.52 14.28 -5.20
CA PRO A 180 -5.44 13.54 -5.84
C PRO A 180 -5.95 12.36 -6.67
N PHE A 181 -7.05 11.71 -6.27
CA PHE A 181 -7.67 10.66 -7.07
C PHE A 181 -8.16 11.18 -8.43
N VAL A 182 -8.95 12.25 -8.43
CA VAL A 182 -9.51 12.84 -9.66
C VAL A 182 -8.39 13.36 -10.56
N LEU A 183 -7.41 14.08 -10.00
CA LEU A 183 -6.29 14.62 -10.77
C LEU A 183 -5.47 13.51 -11.42
N LEU A 184 -5.15 12.44 -10.68
CA LEU A 184 -4.42 11.30 -11.24
C LEU A 184 -5.19 10.58 -12.34
N TYR A 185 -6.50 10.37 -12.14
CA TYR A 185 -7.34 9.73 -13.14
C TYR A 185 -7.40 10.56 -14.44
N ILE A 186 -7.58 11.88 -14.34
CA ILE A 186 -7.54 12.79 -15.50
C ILE A 186 -6.15 12.79 -16.14
N SER A 187 -5.08 12.76 -15.35
CA SER A 187 -3.70 12.76 -15.83
C SER A 187 -3.43 11.60 -16.78
N PHE A 188 -3.95 10.39 -16.51
CA PHE A 188 -3.79 9.24 -17.42
C PHE A 188 -4.42 9.45 -18.82
N PHE A 189 -5.39 10.36 -18.96
CA PHE A 189 -5.99 10.69 -20.26
C PHE A 189 -5.32 11.88 -20.92
N GLU A 190 -5.01 12.93 -20.16
CA GLU A 190 -4.53 14.21 -20.71
C GLU A 190 -3.01 14.28 -20.84
N SER A 191 -2.27 13.72 -19.89
CA SER A 191 -0.81 13.79 -19.87
C SER A 191 -0.12 13.26 -21.11
N PRO A 192 -0.51 12.11 -21.66
CA PRO A 192 0.20 11.55 -22.82
C PRO A 192 0.04 12.43 -24.07
N LYS A 193 -1.01 13.27 -24.13
CA LYS A 193 -1.30 14.16 -25.27
C LYS A 193 -0.32 15.33 -25.38
N VAL A 194 0.50 15.59 -24.35
CA VAL A 194 1.48 16.68 -24.34
C VAL A 194 2.57 16.50 -25.42
N ARG A 195 2.81 15.27 -25.88
CA ARG A 195 3.71 14.95 -26.99
C ARG A 195 2.96 14.27 -28.13
N PRO A 196 2.27 15.01 -29.02
CA PRO A 196 1.53 14.41 -30.13
C PRO A 196 2.43 13.55 -31.01
N GLY A 197 1.99 12.32 -31.31
CA GLY A 197 2.72 11.37 -32.16
C GLY A 197 3.94 10.71 -31.51
N TYR A 198 4.25 11.00 -30.25
CA TYR A 198 5.35 10.35 -29.54
C TYR A 198 4.97 8.94 -29.08
N ASN A 199 5.82 7.95 -29.36
CA ASN A 199 5.64 6.59 -28.88
C ASN A 199 6.24 6.44 -27.46
N TYR A 200 5.39 6.40 -26.43
CA TYR A 200 5.87 6.22 -25.05
C TYR A 200 6.41 4.82 -24.76
N ALA A 201 6.22 3.84 -25.66
CA ALA A 201 6.89 2.53 -25.55
C ALA A 201 8.42 2.67 -25.59
N THR A 202 8.95 3.73 -26.20
CA THR A 202 10.40 4.02 -26.24
C THR A 202 10.97 4.28 -24.85
N LEU A 203 10.12 4.69 -23.90
CA LEU A 203 10.47 4.94 -22.50
C LEU A 203 10.16 3.73 -21.61
N TRP A 204 9.51 2.68 -22.14
CA TRP A 204 9.30 1.44 -21.42
C TRP A 204 10.51 0.51 -21.53
N PHE A 205 10.50 -0.55 -20.73
CA PHE A 205 11.49 -1.63 -20.87
C PHE A 205 11.22 -2.39 -22.16
N LYS A 206 12.24 -3.06 -22.71
CA LYS A 206 12.05 -3.95 -23.87
C LYS A 206 11.25 -5.17 -23.40
N GLU A 207 9.94 -5.06 -23.49
CA GLU A 207 8.95 -6.06 -23.09
C GLU A 207 8.00 -6.31 -24.28
N TYR A 208 7.88 -7.56 -24.69
CA TYR A 208 7.14 -7.98 -25.87
C TYR A 208 6.19 -9.14 -25.55
N PRO A 209 4.88 -9.05 -25.86
CA PRO A 209 4.18 -7.90 -26.42
C PRO A 209 4.08 -6.75 -25.40
N LEU A 210 4.02 -5.51 -25.89
CA LEU A 210 3.96 -4.33 -25.02
C LEU A 210 2.72 -4.37 -24.11
N PRO A 211 2.88 -4.26 -22.77
CA PRO A 211 1.73 -4.18 -21.89
C PRO A 211 1.01 -2.83 -22.04
N LEU A 212 -0.22 -2.76 -21.53
CA LEU A 212 -0.93 -1.48 -21.44
C LEU A 212 -0.13 -0.52 -20.55
N LEU A 213 0.20 0.65 -21.11
CA LEU A 213 1.01 1.66 -20.42
C LEU A 213 0.14 2.75 -19.81
N LEU A 214 0.38 2.98 -18.53
CA LEU A 214 -0.06 4.13 -17.74
C LEU A 214 1.01 5.20 -17.85
N ILE A 215 0.68 6.38 -18.34
CA ILE A 215 1.66 7.41 -18.68
C ILE A 215 1.34 8.68 -17.90
N LEU A 216 2.34 9.22 -17.22
CA LEU A 216 2.33 10.52 -16.56
C LEU A 216 3.60 11.30 -16.97
N ASP A 217 3.50 12.25 -17.88
CA ASP A 217 4.54 13.22 -18.24
C ASP A 217 4.41 14.50 -17.40
N THR A 218 5.44 14.83 -16.62
CA THR A 218 5.50 16.07 -15.81
C THR A 218 5.39 17.36 -16.62
N ARG A 219 5.49 17.32 -17.96
CA ARG A 219 5.18 18.48 -18.81
C ARG A 219 3.68 18.82 -18.83
N SER A 220 2.82 17.89 -18.44
CA SER A 220 1.38 18.08 -18.26
C SER A 220 1.08 18.90 -17.01
N SER A 221 0.22 19.90 -17.15
CA SER A 221 -0.28 20.68 -16.01
C SER A 221 -1.09 19.83 -15.03
N TRP A 222 -1.77 18.78 -15.52
CA TRP A 222 -2.54 17.85 -14.69
C TRP A 222 -1.64 17.04 -13.77
N ASP A 223 -0.51 16.59 -14.28
CA ASP A 223 0.46 15.77 -13.55
C ASP A 223 1.19 16.60 -12.52
N MET A 224 1.57 17.84 -12.90
CA MET A 224 2.11 18.81 -11.96
C MET A 224 1.11 19.13 -10.85
N ALA A 225 -0.17 19.30 -11.17
CA ALA A 225 -1.21 19.53 -10.17
C ALA A 225 -1.40 18.31 -9.26
N PHE A 226 -1.37 17.09 -9.81
CA PHE A 226 -1.41 15.85 -9.02
C PHE A 226 -0.20 15.75 -8.09
N ILE A 227 1.03 15.90 -8.61
CA ILE A 227 2.26 15.82 -7.81
C ILE A 227 2.26 16.89 -6.72
N ALA A 228 1.85 18.13 -7.03
CA ALA A 228 1.77 19.20 -6.06
C ALA A 228 0.75 18.89 -4.96
N THR A 229 -0.49 18.52 -5.33
CA THR A 229 -1.55 18.24 -4.35
C THR A 229 -1.24 17.02 -3.49
N ALA A 230 -0.80 15.91 -4.09
CA ALA A 230 -0.37 14.72 -3.37
C ALA A 230 0.84 15.01 -2.47
N GLY A 231 1.84 15.73 -2.97
CA GLY A 231 3.03 16.13 -2.22
C GLY A 231 2.70 17.02 -1.02
N LEU A 232 1.83 18.02 -1.20
CA LEU A 232 1.34 18.86 -0.11
C LEU A 232 0.56 18.04 0.92
N GLN A 233 -0.33 17.15 0.47
CA GLN A 233 -1.11 16.29 1.38
C GLN A 233 -0.22 15.36 2.21
N ILE A 234 0.77 14.72 1.59
CA ILE A 234 1.74 13.84 2.28
C ILE A 234 2.58 14.67 3.26
N THR A 235 3.11 15.81 2.83
CA THR A 235 3.98 16.67 3.63
C THR A 235 3.24 17.25 4.84
N PHE A 236 2.09 17.91 4.62
CA PHE A 236 1.30 18.48 5.71
C PHE A 236 0.70 17.39 6.60
N GLY A 237 0.29 16.25 6.03
CA GLY A 237 -0.19 15.10 6.80
C GLY A 237 0.88 14.58 7.76
N TYR A 238 2.12 14.47 7.30
CA TYR A 238 3.25 14.09 8.14
C TYR A 238 3.56 15.13 9.21
N LEU A 239 3.70 16.40 8.84
CA LEU A 239 3.99 17.48 9.79
C LEU A 239 2.93 17.57 10.89
N ALA A 240 1.64 17.45 10.53
CA ALA A 240 0.55 17.40 11.49
C ALA A 240 0.63 16.16 12.40
N THR A 241 0.97 14.99 11.84
CA THR A 241 1.18 13.76 12.62
C THR A 241 2.30 13.91 13.63
N VAL A 242 3.46 14.43 13.21
CA VAL A 242 4.60 14.71 14.09
C VAL A 242 4.22 15.73 15.18
N TYR A 243 3.55 16.81 14.80
CA TYR A 243 3.10 17.85 15.74
C TYR A 243 2.17 17.31 16.83
N PHE A 244 1.12 16.57 16.45
CA PHE A 244 0.18 15.99 17.42
C PHE A 244 0.81 14.88 18.25
N SER A 245 1.71 14.09 17.66
CA SER A 245 2.47 13.06 18.39
C SER A 245 3.39 13.69 19.44
N TYR A 246 4.11 14.75 19.08
CA TYR A 246 4.96 15.49 20.00
C TYR A 246 4.15 16.15 21.13
N LYS A 247 3.01 16.78 20.80
CA LYS A 247 2.10 17.36 21.79
C LYS A 247 1.55 16.30 22.76
N THR A 248 1.19 15.13 22.24
CA THR A 248 0.74 13.98 23.05
C THR A 248 1.85 13.53 23.99
N TRP A 249 3.07 13.30 23.47
CA TRP A 249 4.22 12.92 24.27
C TRP A 249 4.51 13.93 25.39
N ARG A 250 4.58 15.22 25.06
CA ARG A 250 4.84 16.28 26.03
C ARG A 250 3.81 16.30 27.15
N GLN A 251 2.52 16.14 26.82
CA GLN A 251 1.50 16.07 27.86
C GLN A 251 1.64 14.83 28.75
N LEU A 252 2.03 13.69 28.19
CA LEU A 252 2.28 12.50 28.99
C LEU A 252 3.41 12.68 30.00
N CYS A 253 4.46 13.41 29.63
CA CYS A 253 5.53 13.76 30.56
C CYS A 253 5.04 14.71 31.67
N VAL A 254 4.27 15.75 31.32
CA VAL A 254 3.80 16.76 32.29
C VAL A 254 2.79 16.19 33.29
N TYR A 255 1.89 15.33 32.83
CA TYR A 255 0.85 14.73 33.68
C TYR A 255 1.24 13.35 34.21
N ALA A 256 2.52 12.96 34.05
CA ALA A 256 3.02 11.66 34.47
C ALA A 256 2.62 11.37 35.92
N ASP A 257 2.75 12.32 36.84
CA ASP A 257 2.49 12.11 38.27
C ASP A 257 1.01 12.09 38.65
N LYS A 258 0.13 12.63 37.79
CA LYS A 258 -1.31 12.77 38.05
C LYS A 258 -2.12 11.56 37.60
N TYR A 259 -1.55 10.66 36.80
CA TYR A 259 -2.25 9.50 36.28
C TYR A 259 -2.06 8.25 37.15
N SER A 260 -3.11 7.42 37.21
CA SER A 260 -3.00 6.10 37.84
C SER A 260 -1.89 5.27 37.18
N PRO A 261 -1.23 4.35 37.89
CA PRO A 261 -0.19 3.48 37.31
C PRO A 261 -0.67 2.73 36.05
N LYS A 262 -1.92 2.27 36.06
CA LYS A 262 -2.54 1.60 34.90
C LYS A 262 -2.67 2.55 33.70
N THR A 263 -3.08 3.79 33.93
CA THR A 263 -3.19 4.82 32.89
C THR A 263 -1.81 5.21 32.36
N LYS A 264 -0.80 5.38 33.22
CA LYS A 264 0.58 5.69 32.78
C LYS A 264 1.13 4.63 31.82
N VAL A 265 0.93 3.34 32.13
CA VAL A 265 1.40 2.23 31.27
C VAL A 265 0.69 2.25 29.92
N LEU A 266 -0.64 2.41 29.90
CA LEU A 266 -1.42 2.48 28.67
C LEU A 266 -0.96 3.65 27.79
N GLN A 267 -0.72 4.80 28.41
CA GLN A 267 -0.30 5.99 27.69
C GLN A 267 1.13 5.90 27.13
N ALA A 268 2.07 5.33 27.89
CA ALA A 268 3.41 5.07 27.40
C ALA A 268 3.40 4.09 26.20
N GLN A 269 2.47 3.13 26.19
CA GLN A 269 2.28 2.23 25.04
C GLN A 269 1.77 2.99 23.81
N LEU A 270 0.75 3.84 23.98
CA LEU A 270 0.21 4.67 22.89
C LEU A 270 1.24 5.64 22.32
N ALA A 271 2.10 6.22 23.17
CA ALA A 271 3.19 7.09 22.74
C ALA A 271 4.27 6.37 21.92
N ARG A 272 4.72 5.20 22.38
CA ARG A 272 5.69 4.37 21.62
C ARG A 272 5.10 3.94 20.28
N PHE A 273 3.83 3.54 20.29
CA PHE A 273 3.09 3.20 19.07
C PHE A 273 3.07 4.36 18.07
N LEU A 274 2.77 5.58 18.52
CA LEU A 274 2.78 6.78 17.68
C LEU A 274 4.17 7.02 17.06
N PHE A 275 5.25 6.89 17.83
CA PHE A 275 6.60 7.06 17.32
C PHE A 275 6.92 6.07 16.19
N PHE A 276 6.67 4.78 16.41
CA PHE A 276 6.92 3.77 15.37
C PHE A 276 6.03 3.97 14.14
N GLN A 277 4.77 4.37 14.33
CA GLN A 277 3.86 4.67 13.23
C GLN A 277 4.39 5.82 12.36
N VAL A 278 4.96 6.87 12.97
CA VAL A 278 5.62 7.99 12.26
C VAL A 278 6.85 7.50 11.49
N MET A 279 7.69 6.65 12.09
CA MET A 279 8.91 6.12 11.44
C MET A 279 8.58 5.19 10.25
N ILE A 280 7.58 4.33 10.40
CA ILE A 280 7.08 3.48 9.31
C ILE A 280 6.63 4.37 8.16
N GLN A 281 5.78 5.36 8.42
CA GLN A 281 5.31 6.26 7.36
C GLN A 281 6.44 7.02 6.66
N LEU A 282 7.42 7.48 7.43
CA LEU A 282 8.59 8.18 6.89
C LEU A 282 9.35 7.31 5.88
N THR A 283 9.58 6.05 6.23
CA THR A 283 10.40 5.12 5.45
C THR A 283 9.66 4.48 4.28
N THR A 284 8.38 4.14 4.44
CA THR A 284 7.62 3.41 3.41
C THR A 284 6.82 4.31 2.48
N SER A 285 6.67 5.60 2.79
CA SER A 285 5.85 6.50 1.98
C SER A 285 6.51 7.85 1.73
N ILE A 286 6.86 8.61 2.76
CA ILE A 286 7.28 10.01 2.57
C ILE A 286 8.60 10.10 1.84
N VAL A 287 9.63 9.42 2.31
CA VAL A 287 10.95 9.44 1.66
C VAL A 287 10.87 8.91 0.23
N PRO A 288 10.27 7.73 -0.04
CA PRO A 288 10.10 7.25 -1.41
C PRO A 288 9.29 8.21 -2.30
N ALA A 289 8.15 8.72 -1.83
CA ALA A 289 7.31 9.61 -2.63
C ALA A 289 7.99 10.96 -2.92
N SER A 290 8.70 11.54 -1.94
CA SER A 290 9.48 12.76 -2.14
C SER A 290 10.63 12.56 -3.12
N LEU A 291 11.33 11.42 -3.07
CA LEU A 291 12.37 11.09 -4.03
C LEU A 291 11.80 10.92 -5.44
N LEU A 292 10.65 10.24 -5.59
CA LEU A 292 9.96 10.10 -6.87
C LEU A 292 9.52 11.46 -7.42
N ALA A 293 8.89 12.30 -6.60
CA ALA A 293 8.45 13.63 -7.02
C ALA A 293 9.65 14.51 -7.41
N ALA A 294 10.70 14.55 -6.60
CA ALA A 294 11.90 15.32 -6.90
C ALA A 294 12.60 14.83 -8.17
N SER A 295 12.74 13.51 -8.34
CA SER A 295 13.34 12.92 -9.54
C SER A 295 12.54 13.25 -10.79
N ALA A 296 11.21 13.19 -10.71
CA ALA A 296 10.34 13.53 -11.83
C ALA A 296 10.44 15.02 -12.22
N LEU A 297 10.43 15.92 -11.22
CA LEU A 297 10.53 17.36 -11.44
C LEU A 297 11.90 17.79 -11.97
N LEU A 298 12.97 17.16 -11.49
CA LEU A 298 14.34 17.41 -11.94
C LEU A 298 14.71 16.62 -13.20
N ARG A 299 13.79 15.78 -13.72
CA ARG A 299 13.98 14.89 -14.87
C ARG A 299 15.19 13.97 -14.70
N ILE A 300 15.40 13.48 -13.49
CA ILE A 300 16.42 12.48 -13.17
C ILE A 300 15.85 11.10 -13.50
N ASP A 301 16.62 10.30 -14.22
CA ASP A 301 16.22 8.94 -14.59
C ASP A 301 16.24 8.01 -13.38
N GLY A 302 15.05 7.76 -12.82
CA GLY A 302 14.87 6.83 -11.69
C GLY A 302 14.93 5.35 -12.12
N GLY A 303 14.71 5.05 -13.40
CA GLY A 303 14.82 3.71 -13.96
C GLY A 303 14.08 2.64 -13.14
N ILE A 304 14.81 1.61 -12.70
CA ILE A 304 14.29 0.48 -11.91
C ILE A 304 13.99 0.87 -10.46
N SER A 305 14.75 1.81 -9.87
CA SER A 305 14.52 2.23 -8.48
C SER A 305 13.14 2.85 -8.26
N THR A 306 12.49 3.34 -9.33
CA THR A 306 11.11 3.79 -9.32
C THR A 306 10.15 2.67 -8.92
N THR A 307 10.28 1.48 -9.51
CA THR A 307 9.45 0.32 -9.15
C THR A 307 9.69 -0.06 -7.69
N VAL A 308 10.95 -0.14 -7.25
CA VAL A 308 11.27 -0.46 -5.85
C VAL A 308 10.61 0.54 -4.90
N SER A 309 10.69 1.84 -5.20
CA SER A 309 10.12 2.90 -4.38
C SER A 309 8.59 2.81 -4.28
N VAL A 310 7.91 2.45 -5.37
CA VAL A 310 6.45 2.23 -5.37
C VAL A 310 6.08 0.99 -4.56
N THR A 311 6.83 -0.10 -4.70
CA THR A 311 6.57 -1.36 -3.96
C THR A 311 6.72 -1.22 -2.45
N LEU A 312 7.51 -0.27 -1.94
CA LEU A 312 7.61 0.00 -0.50
C LEU A 312 6.26 0.40 0.12
N ALA A 313 5.36 1.00 -0.66
CA ALA A 313 4.04 1.39 -0.18
C ALA A 313 3.16 0.18 0.18
N SER A 314 3.37 -0.98 -0.46
CA SER A 314 2.66 -2.23 -0.16
C SER A 314 2.89 -2.75 1.26
N TRP A 315 3.98 -2.33 1.91
CA TRP A 315 4.30 -2.70 3.29
C TRP A 315 3.53 -1.91 4.34
N ILE A 316 2.94 -0.76 3.97
CA ILE A 316 2.22 0.12 4.89
C ILE A 316 1.14 -0.65 5.70
N PRO A 317 0.15 -1.33 5.07
CA PRO A 317 -0.92 -2.00 5.82
C PRO A 317 -0.40 -3.17 6.69
N ILE A 318 0.66 -3.84 6.23
CA ILE A 318 1.30 -4.97 6.92
C ILE A 318 1.99 -4.48 8.20
N LEU A 319 2.84 -3.46 8.06
CA LEU A 319 3.59 -2.89 9.17
C LEU A 319 2.66 -2.19 10.18
N ASN A 320 1.61 -1.50 9.71
CA ASN A 320 0.58 -0.93 10.57
C ASN A 320 -0.14 -2.01 11.40
N SER A 321 -0.52 -3.11 10.76
CA SER A 321 -1.19 -4.24 11.43
C SER A 321 -0.27 -4.91 12.45
N LEU A 322 0.97 -5.22 12.04
CA LEU A 322 1.96 -5.83 12.91
C LEU A 322 2.24 -4.96 14.13
N LEU A 323 2.50 -3.66 13.93
CA LEU A 323 2.76 -2.72 15.00
C LEU A 323 1.56 -2.62 15.95
N THR A 324 0.33 -2.59 15.43
CA THR A 324 -0.87 -2.46 16.25
C THR A 324 -1.12 -3.70 17.11
N ILE A 325 -1.02 -4.89 16.50
CA ILE A 325 -1.18 -6.18 17.20
C ILE A 325 -0.10 -6.34 18.28
N THR A 326 1.14 -5.95 17.99
CA THR A 326 2.27 -6.08 18.93
C THR A 326 2.30 -4.98 20.00
N ALA A 327 1.73 -3.79 19.77
CA ALA A 327 1.70 -2.73 20.77
C ALA A 327 0.57 -2.93 21.81
N ILE A 328 -0.60 -3.40 21.37
CA ILE A 328 -1.81 -3.45 22.18
C ILE A 328 -1.84 -4.75 23.03
N VAL A 329 -1.84 -4.59 24.36
CA VAL A 329 -1.74 -5.72 25.32
C VAL A 329 -2.83 -6.79 25.11
N PRO A 330 -4.14 -6.46 25.03
CA PRO A 330 -5.16 -7.47 24.79
C PRO A 330 -4.91 -8.30 23.53
N TYR A 331 -4.48 -7.68 22.43
CA TYR A 331 -4.26 -8.36 21.15
C TYR A 331 -3.08 -9.32 21.23
N ARG A 332 -1.97 -8.90 21.84
CA ARG A 332 -0.82 -9.78 22.10
C ARG A 332 -1.16 -11.01 22.92
N ARG A 333 -2.06 -10.89 23.91
CA ARG A 333 -2.45 -12.02 24.76
C ARG A 333 -3.21 -13.06 23.95
N VAL A 334 -4.14 -12.61 23.10
CA VAL A 334 -4.88 -13.50 22.19
C VAL A 334 -3.93 -14.19 21.22
N LEU A 335 -3.03 -13.43 20.58
CA LEU A 335 -2.04 -13.98 19.65
C LEU A 335 -1.13 -15.03 20.31
N LYS A 336 -0.63 -14.74 21.53
CA LYS A 336 0.15 -15.73 22.31
C LYS A 336 -0.67 -16.98 22.62
N GLY A 337 -1.94 -16.84 22.99
CA GLY A 337 -2.83 -17.96 23.22
C GLY A 337 -2.98 -18.85 21.99
N TRP A 338 -3.19 -18.26 20.81
CA TRP A 338 -3.28 -18.98 19.54
C TRP A 338 -1.96 -19.69 19.20
N LEU A 339 -0.83 -19.01 19.31
CA LEU A 339 0.49 -19.60 19.06
C LEU A 339 0.76 -20.78 20.00
N CYS A 340 0.47 -20.65 21.30
CA CYS A 340 0.62 -21.75 22.25
C CYS A 340 -0.26 -22.96 21.89
N HIS A 341 -1.52 -22.71 21.49
CA HIS A 341 -2.45 -23.79 21.11
C HIS A 341 -2.00 -24.51 19.82
N VAL A 342 -1.55 -23.76 18.81
CA VAL A 342 -1.02 -24.35 17.56
C VAL A 342 0.24 -25.17 17.82
N LEU A 343 1.19 -24.63 18.61
CA LEU A 343 2.42 -25.34 18.97
C LEU A 343 2.13 -26.60 19.79
N HIS A 344 1.15 -26.55 20.70
CA HIS A 344 0.71 -27.72 21.46
C HIS A 344 0.13 -28.81 20.54
N ASN A 345 -0.75 -28.44 19.62
CA ASN A 345 -1.36 -29.39 18.68
C ASN A 345 -0.34 -29.97 17.68
N ALA A 346 0.59 -29.15 17.19
CA ALA A 346 1.68 -29.62 16.32
C ALA A 346 2.57 -30.64 17.04
N LYS A 347 2.86 -30.41 18.33
CA LYS A 347 3.61 -31.36 19.15
C LYS A 347 2.87 -32.68 19.33
N ILE A 348 1.55 -32.65 19.57
CA ILE A 348 0.71 -33.86 19.67
C ILE A 348 0.76 -34.66 18.35
N LEU A 349 0.59 -34.00 17.20
CA LEU A 349 0.64 -34.63 15.88
C LEU A 349 2.00 -35.28 15.59
N SER A 350 3.11 -34.69 16.05
CA SER A 350 4.46 -35.26 15.89
C SER A 350 4.74 -36.48 16.79
N THR A 351 3.93 -36.67 17.84
CA THR A 351 4.08 -37.78 18.81
C THR A 351 3.16 -38.96 18.55
N VAL A 352 2.26 -38.89 17.57
CA VAL A 352 1.45 -40.05 17.15
C VAL A 352 2.35 -41.00 16.33
N PRO A 353 2.65 -42.22 16.82
CA PRO A 353 3.44 -43.18 16.05
C PRO A 353 2.67 -43.52 14.77
N SER A 354 3.35 -43.50 13.63
CA SER A 354 2.81 -44.02 12.38
C SER A 354 2.54 -45.51 12.55
N THR A 355 1.35 -45.88 13.00
CA THR A 355 0.87 -47.25 12.98
C THR A 355 0.61 -47.62 11.51
N VAL A 356 1.70 -47.98 10.82
CA VAL A 356 1.65 -48.75 9.58
C VAL A 356 0.97 -50.05 9.93
N VAL A 357 -0.33 -50.15 9.65
CA VAL A 357 -1.07 -51.41 9.71
C VAL A 357 -0.53 -52.27 8.56
N PRO A 358 0.13 -53.42 8.82
CA PRO A 358 0.52 -54.31 7.74
C PRO A 358 -0.77 -54.88 7.14
N VAL A 359 -0.99 -54.60 5.86
CA VAL A 359 -2.06 -55.22 5.08
C VAL A 359 -1.75 -56.72 5.02
N ASN A 360 -2.47 -57.50 5.82
CA ASN A 360 -2.38 -58.95 5.80
C ASN A 360 -2.99 -59.45 4.48
N SER A 361 -2.14 -59.79 3.51
CA SER A 361 -2.53 -60.52 2.31
C SER A 361 -2.85 -61.97 2.70
N LYS A 362 -4.08 -62.23 3.08
CA LYS A 362 -4.67 -63.56 3.01
C LYS A 362 -6.10 -63.42 2.52
N ASN A 363 -6.33 -63.85 1.29
CA ASN A 363 -7.50 -64.63 0.89
C ASN A 363 -7.12 -65.39 -0.38
N GLY A 364 -7.18 -66.71 -0.28
CA GLY A 364 -7.24 -67.61 -1.42
C GLY A 364 -8.67 -67.77 -1.93
#